data_AF-A0A0S8JQX9-F1
#
_entry.id   AF-A0A0S8JQX9-F1
#
_cell.length_a   1.000
_cell.length_b   1.000
_cell.length_c   1.000
_cell.angle_alpha   90.00
_cell.angle_beta   90.00
_cell.angle_gamma   90.00
#
_symmetry.space_group_name_H-M   'P 1'
#
loop_
_entity.id
_entity.type
_entity.pdbx_description
1 polymer ?
#
loop_
_entity_poly.entity_id
_entity_poly.type
_entity_poly.pdbx_seq_one_letter_code
_entity_poly.pdbx_strand_id
1 'polypeptide(L)'
;MGRTVSRQRIYASLLALGAGILVYRSITLVSLGALYFNELWVSILLITEMLIDFGCLLSSIRWWISNDRAKATIALRLGAAAAILHALRVLIFVLGRVGPWINFDVRPEHRELHHERWTMTGVYFAAIMSILGVIGVIVIWTLIRRARRKHDTVST
;
A
#
# COMPACT_ATOMS: atom_id res chain seq x y z
N MET A 1 1.90 -10.61 36.33
CA MET A 1 2.36 -9.26 35.94
C MET A 1 2.06 -9.05 34.46
N GLY A 2 0.88 -8.53 34.14
CA GLY A 2 0.48 -8.32 32.74
C GLY A 2 1.29 -7.18 32.12
N ARG A 3 2.16 -7.48 31.15
CA ARG A 3 2.78 -6.44 30.32
C ARG A 3 1.66 -5.76 29.53
N THR A 4 1.19 -4.60 29.98
CA THR A 4 0.38 -3.72 29.16
C THR A 4 1.22 -3.33 27.96
N VAL A 5 0.92 -3.94 26.81
CA VAL A 5 1.65 -3.66 25.56
C VAL A 5 1.46 -2.17 25.26
N SER A 6 2.58 -1.44 25.14
CA SER A 6 2.55 -0.03 24.71
C SER A 6 1.76 0.08 23.41
N ARG A 7 0.75 0.97 23.37
CA ARG A 7 -0.07 1.22 22.17
C ARG A 7 0.79 1.51 20.94
N GLN A 8 1.96 2.12 21.12
CA GLN A 8 2.92 2.37 20.04
C GLN A 8 3.49 1.09 19.44
N ARG A 9 3.77 0.07 20.27
CA ARG A 9 4.23 -1.23 19.76
C ARG A 9 3.15 -1.92 18.95
N ILE A 10 1.89 -1.82 19.36
CA ILE A 10 0.76 -2.36 18.59
C ILE A 10 0.69 -1.68 17.22
N TYR A 11 0.77 -0.35 17.16
CA TYR A 11 0.75 0.37 15.88
C TYR A 11 1.95 0.04 14.99
N ALA A 12 3.15 -0.02 15.56
CA ALA A 12 4.35 -0.41 14.82
C ALA A 12 4.25 -1.85 14.31
N SER A 13 3.69 -2.78 15.09
CA SER A 13 3.44 -4.17 14.66
C SER A 13 2.43 -4.26 13.54
N LEU A 14 1.32 -3.52 13.61
CA LEU A 14 0.31 -3.49 12.54
C LEU A 14 0.90 -2.91 11.25
N LEU A 15 1.70 -1.86 11.35
CA LEU A 15 2.34 -1.24 10.20
C LEU A 15 3.40 -2.17 9.58
N ALA A 16 4.20 -2.83 10.41
CA ALA A 16 5.17 -3.83 9.96
C ALA A 16 4.48 -5.04 9.29
N LEU A 17 3.36 -5.52 9.84
CA LEU A 17 2.59 -6.61 9.24
C LEU A 17 2.07 -6.21 7.85
N GLY A 18 1.45 -5.02 7.75
CA GLY A 18 0.93 -4.50 6.48
C GLY A 18 2.05 -4.34 5.44
N ALA A 19 3.15 -3.68 5.80
CA ALA A 19 4.30 -3.53 4.92
C ALA A 19 4.91 -4.89 4.52
N GLY A 20 4.98 -5.84 5.44
CA GLY A 20 5.48 -7.19 5.17
C GLY A 20 4.63 -7.94 4.14
N ILE A 21 3.30 -7.85 4.23
CA ILE A 21 2.38 -8.43 3.25
C ILE A 21 2.58 -7.80 1.88
N LEU A 22 2.73 -6.46 1.82
CA LEU A 22 2.94 -5.74 0.57
C LEU A 22 4.29 -6.09 -0.09
N VAL A 23 5.38 -6.14 0.70
CA VAL A 23 6.70 -6.60 0.22
C VAL A 23 6.61 -8.02 -0.30
N TYR A 24 6.03 -8.94 0.45
CA TYR A 24 5.87 -10.33 0.03
C TYR A 24 5.14 -10.42 -1.31
N ARG A 25 4.03 -9.69 -1.47
CA ARG A 25 3.28 -9.64 -2.72
C ARG A 25 4.12 -9.10 -3.87
N SER A 26 4.87 -8.02 -3.66
CA SER A 26 5.74 -7.43 -4.68
C SER A 26 6.86 -8.39 -5.10
N ILE A 27 7.48 -9.11 -4.15
CA ILE A 27 8.45 -10.17 -4.45
C ILE A 27 7.81 -11.27 -5.29
N THR A 28 6.64 -11.77 -4.89
CA THR A 28 5.94 -12.82 -5.64
C THR A 28 5.63 -12.38 -7.08
N LEU A 29 5.18 -11.13 -7.28
CA LEU A 29 4.94 -10.59 -8.62
C LEU A 29 6.21 -10.55 -9.46
N VAL A 30 7.32 -10.07 -8.89
CA VAL A 30 8.61 -10.05 -9.57
C VAL A 30 9.07 -11.47 -9.92
N SER A 31 8.97 -12.41 -8.98
CA SER A 31 9.33 -13.83 -9.18
C SER A 31 8.48 -14.54 -10.24
N LEU A 32 7.22 -14.12 -10.41
CA LEU A 32 6.34 -14.60 -11.48
C LEU A 32 6.60 -13.92 -12.84
N GLY A 33 7.61 -13.04 -12.93
CA GLY A 33 8.01 -12.39 -14.18
C GLY A 33 7.27 -11.09 -14.48
N ALA A 34 6.63 -10.44 -13.50
CA ALA A 34 5.87 -9.20 -13.75
C ALA A 34 6.71 -8.10 -14.44
N LEU A 35 8.03 -8.03 -14.18
CA LEU A 35 8.92 -7.06 -14.84
C LEU A 35 9.12 -7.31 -16.34
N TYR A 36 8.92 -8.54 -16.78
CA TYR A 36 9.03 -8.94 -18.18
C TYR A 36 7.74 -8.64 -18.94
N PHE A 37 6.59 -8.94 -18.33
CA PHE A 37 5.27 -8.75 -18.96
C PHE A 37 4.77 -7.31 -18.92
N ASN A 38 5.07 -6.57 -17.85
CA ASN A 38 4.54 -5.23 -17.66
C ASN A 38 5.28 -4.20 -18.52
N GLU A 39 4.55 -3.15 -18.89
CA GLU A 39 5.14 -1.96 -19.49
C GLU A 39 6.24 -1.38 -18.59
N LEU A 40 7.21 -0.69 -19.20
CA LEU A 40 8.39 -0.19 -18.49
C LEU A 40 8.00 0.71 -17.31
N TRP A 41 7.05 1.60 -17.51
CA TRP A 41 6.60 2.54 -16.48
C TRP A 41 5.85 1.85 -15.33
N VAL A 42 5.10 0.77 -15.61
CA VAL A 42 4.44 -0.06 -14.58
C VAL A 42 5.49 -0.86 -13.80
N SER A 43 6.52 -1.35 -14.46
CA SER A 43 7.65 -2.04 -13.84
C SER A 43 8.42 -1.11 -12.89
N ILE A 44 8.68 0.14 -13.31
CA ILE A 44 9.30 1.16 -12.46
C ILE A 44 8.42 1.44 -11.23
N LEU A 45 7.10 1.53 -11.42
CA LEU A 45 6.16 1.72 -10.32
C LEU A 45 6.20 0.55 -9.32
N LEU A 46 6.22 -0.70 -9.81
CA LEU A 46 6.32 -1.90 -8.97
C LEU A 46 7.61 -1.92 -8.13
N ILE A 47 8.75 -1.61 -8.74
CA ILE A 47 10.05 -1.55 -8.04
C ILE A 47 10.01 -0.43 -6.98
N THR A 48 9.49 0.74 -7.35
CA THR A 48 9.38 1.89 -6.44
C THR A 48 8.49 1.57 -5.24
N GLU A 49 7.32 0.96 -5.46
CA GLU A 49 6.43 0.50 -4.40
C GLU A 49 7.14 -0.48 -3.47
N MET A 50 7.82 -1.50 -4.03
CA MET A 50 8.57 -2.48 -3.25
C MET A 50 9.66 -1.86 -2.37
N LEU A 51 10.39 -0.86 -2.88
CA LEU A 51 11.42 -0.15 -2.11
C LEU A 51 10.81 0.66 -0.96
N ILE A 52 9.67 1.32 -1.19
CA ILE A 52 8.98 2.08 -0.14
C ILE A 52 8.38 1.14 0.90
N ASP A 53 7.78 0.02 0.49
CA ASP A 53 7.26 -1.00 1.40
C ASP A 53 8.36 -1.57 2.29
N PHE A 54 9.53 -1.88 1.70
CA PHE A 54 10.69 -2.36 2.44
C PHE A 54 11.22 -1.32 3.43
N GLY A 55 11.32 -0.05 3.00
CA GLY A 55 11.67 1.06 3.89
C GLY A 55 10.66 1.24 5.03
N CYS A 56 9.37 1.10 4.73
CA CYS A 56 8.28 1.14 5.72
C CYS A 56 8.42 0.00 6.73
N LEU A 57 8.70 -1.22 6.26
CA LEU A 57 8.92 -2.39 7.12
C LEU A 57 10.11 -2.17 8.06
N LEU A 58 11.27 -1.79 7.53
CA LEU A 58 12.48 -1.55 8.32
C LEU A 58 12.28 -0.42 9.34
N SER A 59 11.65 0.69 8.94
CA SER A 59 11.37 1.81 9.84
C SER A 59 10.33 1.45 10.91
N SER A 60 9.35 0.61 10.58
CA SER A 60 8.35 0.10 11.54
C SER A 60 8.98 -0.84 12.56
N ILE A 61 9.88 -1.75 12.14
CA ILE A 61 10.64 -2.61 13.05
C ILE A 61 11.55 -1.77 13.96
N ARG A 62 12.26 -0.79 13.40
CA ARG A 62 13.08 0.14 14.17
C ARG A 62 12.26 0.92 15.21
N TRP A 63 11.07 1.39 14.82
CA TRP A 63 10.14 2.05 15.74
C TRP A 63 9.64 1.08 16.82
N TRP A 64 9.31 -0.16 16.46
CA TRP A 64 8.86 -1.19 17.40
C TRP A 64 9.91 -1.51 18.48
N ILE A 65 11.17 -1.69 18.08
CA ILE A 65 12.29 -1.98 19.00
C ILE A 65 12.53 -0.80 19.95
N SER A 66 12.59 0.41 19.38
CA SER A 66 12.95 1.61 20.15
C SER A 66 11.80 2.20 20.96
N ASN A 67 10.54 1.94 20.59
CA ASN A 67 9.33 2.49 21.22
C ASN A 67 9.39 4.03 21.39
N ASP A 68 10.04 4.71 20.45
CA ASP A 68 10.23 6.16 20.46
C ASP A 68 9.32 6.82 19.42
N ARG A 69 8.59 7.86 19.84
CA ARG A 69 7.65 8.61 19.00
C ARG A 69 8.34 9.38 17.88
N ALA A 70 9.59 9.80 18.05
CA ALA A 70 10.34 10.47 16.99
C ALA A 70 10.53 9.57 15.76
N LYS A 71 10.75 8.27 16.00
CA LYS A 71 10.94 7.25 14.96
C LYS A 71 9.63 6.82 14.29
N ALA A 72 8.49 7.04 14.95
CA ALA A 72 7.16 6.79 14.38
C ALA A 72 6.90 7.63 13.12
N THR A 73 7.39 8.87 13.08
CA THR A 73 7.11 9.80 11.98
C THR A 73 7.59 9.27 10.63
N ILE A 74 8.78 8.67 10.59
CA ILE A 74 9.35 8.12 9.36
C ILE A 74 8.52 6.92 8.89
N ALA A 75 8.21 5.98 9.79
CA ALA A 75 7.41 4.81 9.48
C ALA A 75 6.01 5.19 8.97
N LEU A 76 5.36 6.17 9.61
CA LEU A 76 4.04 6.66 9.21
C LEU A 76 4.07 7.37 7.84
N ARG A 77 5.12 8.15 7.55
CA ARG A 77 5.27 8.80 6.23
C ARG A 77 5.49 7.78 5.12
N LEU A 78 6.36 6.79 5.35
CA LEU A 78 6.60 5.71 4.39
C LEU A 78 5.36 4.83 4.22
N GLY A 79 4.64 4.54 5.31
CA GLY A 79 3.38 3.80 5.26
C GLY A 79 2.29 4.53 4.48
N ALA A 80 2.19 5.85 4.62
CA ALA A 80 1.28 6.65 3.80
C ALA A 80 1.68 6.64 2.31
N ALA A 81 2.97 6.79 2.01
CA ALA A 81 3.48 6.71 0.63
C ALA A 81 3.22 5.33 0.01
N ALA A 82 3.48 4.25 0.76
CA ALA A 82 3.19 2.86 0.37
C ALA A 82 1.70 2.69 0.03
N ALA A 83 0.80 3.15 0.90
CA ALA A 83 -0.64 3.04 0.66
C ALA A 83 -1.09 3.79 -0.61
N ILE A 84 -0.52 4.97 -0.87
CA ILE A 84 -0.83 5.77 -2.07
C ILE A 84 -0.34 5.05 -3.33
N LEU A 85 0.93 4.58 -3.36
CA LEU A 85 1.47 3.86 -4.50
C LEU A 85 0.72 2.55 -4.75
N HIS A 86 0.38 1.83 -3.68
CA HIS A 86 -0.40 0.61 -3.75
C HIS A 86 -1.77 0.86 -4.40
N ALA A 87 -2.48 1.89 -3.95
CA ALA A 87 -3.77 2.28 -4.52
C ALA A 87 -3.64 2.67 -6.00
N LEU A 88 -2.62 3.44 -6.37
CA LEU A 88 -2.34 3.80 -7.76
C LEU A 88 -2.10 2.56 -8.62
N ARG A 89 -1.32 1.59 -8.14
CA ARG A 89 -1.07 0.36 -8.90
C ARG A 89 -2.33 -0.48 -9.04
N VAL A 90 -3.18 -0.57 -8.01
CA VAL A 90 -4.46 -1.28 -8.15
C VAL A 90 -5.36 -0.57 -9.16
N LEU A 91 -5.37 0.77 -9.19
CA LEU A 91 -6.09 1.52 -10.21
C LEU A 91 -5.57 1.20 -11.62
N ILE A 92 -4.25 1.20 -11.82
CA ILE A 92 -3.63 0.84 -13.10
C ILE A 92 -4.02 -0.57 -13.51
N PHE A 93 -3.97 -1.54 -12.59
CA PHE A 93 -4.41 -2.90 -12.85
C PHE A 93 -5.87 -2.95 -13.27
N VAL A 94 -6.76 -2.23 -12.58
CA VAL A 94 -8.19 -2.19 -12.95
C VAL A 94 -8.37 -1.60 -14.34
N LEU A 95 -7.79 -0.43 -14.62
CA LEU A 95 -7.84 0.20 -15.96
C LEU A 95 -7.21 -0.69 -17.05
N GLY A 96 -6.22 -1.51 -16.70
CA GLY A 96 -5.58 -2.47 -17.59
C GLY A 96 -6.48 -3.63 -17.96
N ARG A 97 -7.55 -3.85 -17.20
CA ARG A 97 -8.49 -4.96 -17.40
C ARG A 97 -9.90 -4.49 -17.76
N VAL A 98 -10.21 -3.21 -17.61
CA VAL A 98 -11.51 -2.64 -17.96
C VAL A 98 -11.39 -1.32 -18.71
N GLY A 99 -12.32 -1.08 -19.63
CA GLY A 99 -12.44 0.20 -20.35
C GLY A 99 -11.59 0.29 -21.63
N PRO A 100 -11.43 1.50 -22.18
CA PRO A 100 -10.87 1.72 -23.52
C PRO A 100 -9.34 1.51 -23.60
N TRP A 101 -8.66 1.37 -22.46
CA TRP A 101 -7.20 1.19 -22.37
C TRP A 101 -6.79 -0.23 -21.97
N ILE A 102 -7.56 -1.25 -22.36
CA ILE A 102 -7.28 -2.64 -21.96
C ILE A 102 -5.84 -3.05 -22.35
N ASN A 103 -5.16 -3.70 -21.41
CA ASN A 103 -3.76 -4.15 -21.48
C ASN A 103 -2.72 -3.03 -21.69
N PHE A 104 -3.01 -1.78 -21.35
CA PHE A 104 -2.00 -0.70 -21.37
C PHE A 104 -0.92 -0.86 -20.29
N ASP A 105 -1.17 -1.70 -19.29
CA ASP A 105 -0.23 -2.08 -18.24
C ASP A 105 0.75 -3.18 -18.65
N VAL A 106 0.51 -3.82 -19.80
CA VAL A 106 1.24 -4.97 -20.35
C VAL A 106 1.89 -4.58 -21.68
N ARG A 107 3.12 -5.05 -21.90
CA ARG A 107 3.82 -4.87 -23.18
C ARG A 107 3.00 -5.42 -24.34
N PRO A 108 3.04 -4.80 -25.55
CA PRO A 108 2.22 -5.23 -26.69
C PRO A 108 2.43 -6.70 -27.05
N GLU A 109 3.68 -7.16 -26.95
CA GLU A 109 4.13 -8.53 -27.24
C GLU A 109 3.47 -9.61 -26.35
N HIS A 110 2.97 -9.23 -25.17
CA HIS A 110 2.43 -10.17 -24.17
C HIS A 110 0.93 -10.03 -23.95
N ARG A 111 0.23 -9.18 -24.72
CA ARG A 111 -1.21 -8.91 -24.54
C ARG A 111 -2.09 -10.12 -24.85
N GLU A 112 -1.70 -10.93 -25.84
CA GLU A 112 -2.44 -12.15 -26.21
C GLU A 112 -2.27 -13.27 -25.18
N LEU A 113 -1.07 -13.38 -24.57
CA LEU A 113 -0.78 -14.33 -23.49
C LEU A 113 -1.56 -14.02 -22.20
N HIS A 114 -2.02 -12.78 -22.03
CA HIS A 114 -2.71 -12.31 -20.83
C HIS A 114 -4.24 -12.35 -20.89
N HIS A 115 -4.84 -12.82 -22.00
CA HIS A 115 -6.29 -12.90 -22.16
C HIS A 115 -6.98 -13.97 -21.29
N GLU A 116 -6.28 -15.02 -20.84
CA GLU A 116 -6.96 -16.23 -20.33
C GLU A 116 -7.02 -16.45 -18.81
N ARG A 117 -6.49 -15.58 -17.94
CA ARG A 117 -6.33 -15.96 -16.50
C ARG A 117 -7.06 -15.13 -15.46
N TRP A 118 -7.80 -14.09 -15.84
CA TRP A 118 -8.46 -13.22 -14.87
C TRP A 118 -9.97 -13.34 -14.96
N THR A 119 -10.59 -13.77 -13.86
CA THR A 119 -12.05 -13.70 -13.75
C THR A 119 -12.45 -12.24 -13.52
N MET A 120 -13.51 -11.78 -14.19
CA MET A 120 -14.07 -10.44 -13.96
C MET A 120 -14.36 -10.18 -12.48
N THR A 121 -14.78 -11.22 -11.77
CA THR A 121 -14.96 -11.22 -10.31
C THR A 121 -13.70 -10.80 -9.54
N GLY A 122 -12.53 -11.31 -9.94
CA GLY A 122 -11.26 -10.95 -9.31
C GLY A 122 -10.88 -9.49 -9.54
N VAL A 123 -11.16 -8.96 -10.73
CA VAL A 123 -10.92 -7.54 -11.05
C VAL A 123 -11.83 -6.63 -10.22
N TYR A 124 -13.13 -6.94 -10.15
CA TYR A 124 -14.09 -6.18 -9.32
C TYR A 124 -13.75 -6.24 -7.84
N PHE A 125 -13.37 -7.42 -7.33
CA PHE A 125 -12.95 -7.56 -5.94
C PHE A 125 -11.72 -6.69 -5.62
N ALA A 126 -10.70 -6.70 -6.48
CA ALA A 126 -9.52 -5.85 -6.33
C ALA A 126 -9.88 -4.35 -6.34
N ALA A 127 -10.78 -3.94 -7.25
CA ALA A 127 -11.27 -2.57 -7.32
C ALA A 127 -11.99 -2.14 -6.03
N ILE A 128 -12.90 -2.98 -5.52
CA ILE A 128 -13.65 -2.71 -4.27
C ILE A 128 -12.67 -2.60 -3.09
N MET A 129 -11.72 -3.53 -2.97
CA MET A 129 -10.72 -3.50 -1.90
C MET A 129 -9.84 -2.24 -1.96
N SER A 130 -9.50 -1.77 -3.15
CA SER A 130 -8.77 -0.51 -3.33
C SER A 130 -9.59 0.70 -2.87
N ILE A 131 -10.86 0.78 -3.28
CA ILE A 131 -11.78 1.85 -2.88
C ILE A 131 -11.95 1.86 -1.35
N LEU A 132 -12.17 0.70 -0.73
CA LEU A 132 -12.27 0.57 0.73
C LEU A 132 -10.98 1.03 1.43
N GLY A 133 -9.81 0.72 0.86
CA GLY A 133 -8.52 1.21 1.36
C GLY A 133 -8.43 2.74 1.34
N VAL A 134 -8.79 3.37 0.22
CA VAL A 134 -8.81 4.84 0.09
C VAL A 134 -9.81 5.47 1.05
N ILE A 135 -11.02 4.92 1.17
CA ILE A 135 -12.03 5.40 2.13
C ILE A 135 -11.48 5.31 3.56
N GLY A 136 -10.82 4.21 3.92
CA GLY A 136 -10.18 4.06 5.23
C GLY A 136 -9.18 5.19 5.53
N VAL A 137 -8.31 5.52 4.57
CA VAL A 137 -7.36 6.64 4.70
C VAL A 137 -8.08 7.98 4.88
N ILE A 138 -9.13 8.25 4.09
CA ILE A 138 -9.92 9.48 4.18
C ILE A 138 -10.60 9.61 5.55
N VAL A 139 -11.20 8.52 6.06
CA VAL A 139 -11.85 8.51 7.38
C VAL A 139 -10.84 8.80 8.48
N ILE A 140 -9.70 8.10 8.48
CA ILE A 140 -8.63 8.33 9.46
C ILE A 140 -8.13 9.78 9.41
N TRP A 141 -7.88 10.32 8.20
CA TRP A 141 -7.47 11.71 8.05
C TRP A 141 -8.52 12.68 8.59
N THR A 142 -9.79 12.46 8.26
CA THR A 142 -10.90 13.31 8.73
C THR A 142 -11.00 13.30 10.26
N LEU A 143 -10.85 12.13 10.89
CA LEU A 143 -10.83 11.99 12.35
C LEU A 143 -9.66 12.74 12.98
N ILE A 144 -8.45 12.62 12.42
CA ILE A 144 -7.27 13.36 12.89
C ILE A 144 -7.47 14.86 12.77
N ARG A 145 -8.03 15.34 11.65
CA ARG A 145 -8.29 16.77 11.42
C ARG A 145 -9.32 17.31 12.42
N ARG A 146 -10.35 16.53 12.74
CA ARG A 146 -11.35 16.89 13.77
C ARG A 146 -10.75 16.92 15.17
N ALA A 147 -9.89 15.96 15.51
CA ALA A 147 -9.22 15.92 16.82
C ALA A 147 -8.31 17.13 17.05
N ARG A 148 -7.56 17.57 16.02
CA ARG A 148 -6.73 18.78 16.10
C ARG A 148 -7.57 20.04 16.35
N ARG A 149 -8.67 20.22 15.60
CA ARG A 149 -9.57 21.39 15.78
C ARG A 149 -10.18 21.48 17.18
N LYS A 150 -10.47 20.34 17.82
CA LYS A 150 -10.99 20.31 19.21
C LYS A 150 -9.92 20.70 20.25
N HIS A 151 -8.66 20.39 20.01
CA HIS A 151 -7.58 20.78 20.92
C HIS A 151 -7.36 22.30 20.89
N ASP A 152 -7.49 22.91 19.71
CA ASP A 152 -7.33 24.36 19.53
C ASP A 152 -8.49 25.17 20.18
N THR A 153 -9.71 24.60 20.24
CA THR A 153 -10.87 25.23 20.90
C THR A 153 -10.91 25.05 22.42
N VAL A 154 -10.15 24.11 23.00
CA VAL A 154 -10.07 23.90 24.46
C VAL A 154 -8.89 24.66 25.08
N SER A 155 -7.97 25.17 24.25
CA SER A 155 -6.80 25.97 24.66
C SER A 155 -7.01 27.48 24.48
N THR A 156 -8.24 27.89 24.17
CA THR A 156 -8.73 29.29 24.18
C THR A 156 -9.78 29.45 25.27
#